data_AF-A0ABC8EW60-F1
#
_entry.id   AF-A0ABC8EW60-F1
#
_cell.length_a   1.000
_cell.length_b   1.000
_cell.length_c   1.000
_cell.angle_alpha   90.00
_cell.angle_beta   90.00
_cell.angle_gamma   90.00
#
_symmetry.space_group_name_H-M   'P 1'
#
loop_
_entity.id
_entity.type
_entity.pdbx_description
1 polymer ?
#
loop_
_entity_poly.entity_id
_entity_poly.type
_entity_poly.pdbx_seq_one_letter_code
_entity_poly.pdbx_strand_id
1 'polypeptide(L)'
;MRIIDYALALDGGTQIITLEISEGEQISIGLDGRMGSPTSGKQLFIGNSPESPDTRMLPIGGIEEREVVSLLENWANETQGFIRREALMEVEQSTLNGQDLLDLLGLKFLLEVQSRDVA
;
A
#
# COMPACT_ATOMS: atom_id res chain seq x y z
N MET A 1 -1.52 13.82 -5.37
CA MET A 1 -1.54 12.53 -4.65
C MET A 1 -0.25 12.36 -3.87
N ARG A 2 -0.28 11.86 -2.63
CA ARG A 2 0.94 11.54 -1.86
C ARG A 2 0.65 10.55 -0.73
N ILE A 3 1.64 9.76 -0.33
CA ILE A 3 1.57 8.96 0.88
C ILE A 3 1.83 9.88 2.07
N ILE A 4 0.94 9.85 3.04
CA ILE A 4 1.01 10.70 4.24
C ILE A 4 1.21 9.89 5.51
N ASP A 5 0.96 8.58 5.47
CA ASP A 5 1.15 7.70 6.61
C ASP A 5 1.41 6.26 6.15
N TYR A 6 2.12 5.50 6.99
CA TYR A 6 2.37 4.07 6.82
C TYR A 6 2.36 3.39 8.20
N ALA A 7 1.64 2.27 8.29
CA ALA A 7 1.59 1.43 9.47
C ALA A 7 1.87 -0.03 9.10
N LEU A 8 2.63 -0.70 9.96
CA LEU A 8 2.85 -2.15 9.93
C LEU A 8 2.44 -2.72 11.28
N ALA A 9 1.52 -3.69 11.26
CA ALA A 9 1.09 -4.38 12.47
C ALA A 9 2.27 -5.15 13.11
N LEU A 10 2.27 -5.25 14.45
CA LEU A 10 3.34 -5.91 15.20
C LEU A 10 3.46 -7.41 14.92
N ASP A 11 2.37 -8.03 14.45
CA ASP A 11 2.38 -9.41 13.97
C ASP A 11 3.07 -9.56 12.60
N GLY A 12 3.51 -8.45 12.01
CA GLY A 12 4.26 -8.37 10.75
C GLY A 12 3.44 -8.71 9.52
N GLY A 13 2.13 -8.96 9.66
CA GLY A 13 1.33 -9.48 8.56
C GLY A 13 0.42 -8.44 7.92
N THR A 14 0.02 -7.38 8.62
CA THR A 14 -0.84 -6.34 8.05
C THR A 14 -0.06 -5.05 7.81
N GLN A 15 -0.13 -4.54 6.57
CA GLN A 15 0.43 -3.25 6.17
C GLN A 15 -0.70 -2.30 5.78
N ILE A 16 -0.55 -1.01 6.07
CA ILE A 16 -1.51 0.02 5.72
C ILE A 16 -0.76 1.27 5.26
N ILE A 17 -1.19 1.83 4.13
CA ILE A 17 -0.79 3.15 3.68
C ILE A 17 -2.00 4.09 3.70
N THR A 18 -1.78 5.34 4.07
CA THR A 18 -2.77 6.40 3.87
C THR A 18 -2.33 7.28 2.73
N LEU A 19 -3.17 7.34 1.70
CA LEU A 19 -2.96 8.09 0.47
C LEU A 19 -3.87 9.32 0.48
N GLU A 20 -3.28 10.50 0.38
CA GLU A 20 -4.02 11.74 0.11
C GLU A 20 -4.21 11.85 -1.41
N ILE A 21 -5.46 11.74 -1.85
CA ILE A 21 -5.84 11.74 -3.28
C ILE A 21 -5.96 13.18 -3.78
N SER A 22 -6.67 14.01 -3.02
CA SER A 22 -6.89 15.44 -3.23
C SER A 22 -6.87 16.19 -1.88
N GLU A 23 -6.94 17.52 -1.89
CA GLU A 23 -6.86 18.31 -0.66
C GLU A 23 -8.00 17.94 0.31
N GLY A 24 -7.64 17.30 1.43
CA GLY A 24 -8.59 16.82 2.44
C GLY A 24 -9.26 15.47 2.13
N GLU A 25 -8.97 14.85 0.99
CA GLU A 25 -9.49 13.53 0.62
C GLU A 25 -8.42 12.45 0.80
N GLN A 26 -8.69 11.51 1.71
CA GLN A 26 -7.75 10.46 2.09
C GLN A 26 -8.40 9.09 1.99
N ILE A 27 -7.60 8.11 1.58
CA ILE A 27 -7.96 6.70 1.61
C ILE A 27 -6.87 5.90 2.33
N SER A 28 -7.29 5.04 3.25
CA SER A 28 -6.39 4.07 3.88
C SER A 28 -6.55 2.74 3.19
N ILE A 29 -5.47 2.27 2.57
CA ILE A 29 -5.41 1.03 1.81
C ILE A 29 -4.51 0.08 2.58
N GLY A 30 -5.03 -1.09 2.91
CA GLY A 30 -4.29 -2.09 3.63
C GLY A 30 -4.14 -3.38 2.86
N LEU A 31 -3.09 -4.11 3.22
CA LEU A 31 -2.79 -5.45 2.74
C LEU A 31 -2.64 -6.37 3.95
N ASP A 32 -3.58 -7.29 4.14
CA ASP A 32 -3.51 -8.31 5.19
C ASP A 32 -2.88 -9.58 4.63
N GLY A 33 -1.65 -9.87 5.07
CA GLY A 33 -0.85 -11.03 4.68
C GLY A 33 -0.62 -12.05 5.80
N ARG A 34 -1.38 -11.99 6.90
CA ARG A 34 -1.24 -12.95 8.01
C ARG A 34 -1.58 -14.36 7.58
N MET A 35 -0.76 -15.32 7.98
CA MET A 35 -1.05 -16.75 7.78
C MET A 35 -2.31 -17.14 8.55
N GLY A 36 -3.29 -17.71 7.86
CA GLY A 36 -4.57 -18.13 8.46
C GLY A 36 -5.70 -17.10 8.36
N SER A 37 -5.50 -16.00 7.61
CA SER A 37 -6.62 -15.17 7.14
C SER A 37 -7.70 -16.06 6.47
N PRO A 38 -9.00 -15.78 6.68
CA PRO A 38 -10.09 -16.58 6.12
C PRO A 38 -10.04 -16.69 4.59
N THR A 39 -9.32 -15.78 3.93
CA THR A 39 -8.85 -15.94 2.55
C THR A 39 -7.40 -16.40 2.58
N SER A 40 -7.12 -17.64 2.15
CA SER A 40 -5.74 -18.11 1.98
C SER A 40 -4.94 -17.15 1.08
N GLY A 41 -4.02 -16.37 1.65
CA GLY A 41 -3.17 -15.43 0.91
C GLY A 41 -3.25 -13.98 1.40
N LYS A 42 -2.50 -13.08 0.77
CA LYS A 42 -2.57 -11.64 1.05
C LYS A 42 -3.85 -11.07 0.46
N GLN A 43 -4.60 -10.25 1.19
CA GLN A 43 -5.84 -9.62 0.73
C GLN A 43 -5.83 -8.10 0.94
N LEU A 44 -6.20 -7.36 -0.11
CA LEU A 44 -6.38 -5.91 -0.02
C LEU A 44 -7.67 -5.53 0.71
N PHE A 45 -7.64 -4.40 1.42
CA PHE A 45 -8.80 -3.82 2.07
C PHE A 45 -8.73 -2.29 2.09
N ILE A 46 -9.88 -1.65 2.27
CA ILE A 46 -9.99 -0.22 2.56
C ILE A 46 -10.39 -0.06 4.02
N GLY A 47 -9.59 0.66 4.80
CA GLY A 47 -9.79 0.88 6.24
C GLY A 47 -8.49 0.89 7.04
N ASN A 48 -8.64 0.97 8.36
CA ASN A 48 -7.51 1.12 9.30
C ASN A 48 -7.07 -0.19 9.98
N SER A 49 -7.81 -1.29 9.80
CA SER A 49 -7.38 -2.63 10.22
C SER A 49 -8.34 -3.69 9.66
N PRO A 50 -7.87 -4.90 9.31
CA PRO A 50 -8.73 -5.96 8.77
C PRO A 50 -9.80 -6.47 9.76
N GLU A 51 -9.62 -6.25 11.08
CA GLU A 51 -10.60 -6.60 12.12
C GLU A 51 -11.66 -5.53 12.36
N SER A 52 -11.45 -4.32 11.84
CA SER A 52 -12.37 -3.22 12.09
C SER A 52 -13.72 -3.45 11.40
N PRO A 53 -14.86 -3.17 12.06
CA PRO A 53 -16.18 -3.30 11.44
C PRO A 53 -16.38 -2.35 10.24
N ASP A 54 -15.61 -1.25 10.18
CA ASP A 54 -15.67 -0.27 9.09
C ASP A 54 -14.77 -0.66 7.90
N THR A 55 -14.02 -1.77 8.01
CA THR A 55 -13.12 -2.21 6.95
C THR A 55 -13.85 -2.97 5.87
N ARG A 56 -13.54 -2.61 4.63
CA ARG A 56 -14.02 -3.30 3.44
C ARG A 56 -12.92 -4.16 2.86
N MET A 57 -13.04 -5.48 3.00
CA MET A 57 -12.17 -6.43 2.32
C MET A 57 -12.49 -6.45 0.82
N LEU A 58 -11.45 -6.32 -0.02
CA LEU A 58 -11.62 -6.30 -1.46
C LEU A 58 -11.58 -7.74 -2.01
N PRO A 59 -12.58 -8.18 -2.80
CA PRO A 59 -12.54 -9.49 -3.43
C PRO A 59 -11.37 -9.59 -4.41
N ILE A 60 -10.63 -10.70 -4.33
CA ILE A 60 -9.52 -10.99 -5.25
C ILE A 60 -10.03 -11.06 -6.70
N GLY A 61 -9.36 -10.34 -7.60
CA GLY A 61 -9.72 -10.18 -9.00
C GLY A 61 -10.94 -9.26 -9.25
N GLY A 62 -11.53 -8.70 -8.19
CA GLY A 62 -12.72 -7.86 -8.25
C GLY A 62 -12.46 -6.47 -8.84
N ILE A 63 -13.54 -5.77 -9.21
CA ILE A 63 -13.45 -4.42 -9.79
C ILE A 63 -12.81 -3.43 -8.80
N GLU A 64 -13.30 -3.41 -7.55
CA GLU A 64 -12.76 -2.52 -6.51
C GLU A 64 -11.27 -2.77 -6.23
N GLU A 65 -10.82 -4.04 -6.25
CA GLU A 65 -9.39 -4.36 -6.09
C GLU A 65 -8.57 -3.74 -7.23
N ARG A 66 -9.02 -3.90 -8.49
CA ARG A 66 -8.32 -3.35 -9.66
C ARG A 66 -8.29 -1.83 -9.66
N GLU A 67 -9.35 -1.19 -9.18
CA GLU A 67 -9.40 0.27 -9.03
C GLU A 67 -8.39 0.75 -7.99
N VAL A 68 -8.26 0.06 -6.86
CA VAL A 68 -7.25 0.35 -5.84
C VAL A 68 -5.83 0.13 -6.37
N VAL A 69 -5.58 -0.98 -7.08
CA VAL A 69 -4.27 -1.22 -7.73
C VAL A 69 -3.95 -0.10 -8.72
N SER A 70 -4.90 0.27 -9.57
CA SER A 70 -4.75 1.36 -10.55
C SER A 70 -4.46 2.71 -9.87
N LEU A 71 -5.10 2.98 -8.72
CA LEU A 71 -4.84 4.19 -7.94
C LEU A 71 -3.40 4.24 -7.41
N LEU A 72 -2.88 3.12 -6.92
CA LEU A 72 -1.49 3.03 -6.43
C LEU A 72 -0.48 3.13 -7.57
N GLU A 73 -0.79 2.55 -8.73
CA GLU A 73 0.05 2.69 -9.93
C GLU A 73 0.08 4.14 -10.43
N ASN A 74 -1.08 4.82 -10.44
CA ASN A 74 -1.16 6.24 -10.79
C ASN A 74 -0.37 7.10 -9.80
N TRP A 75 -0.50 6.86 -8.49
CA TRP A 75 0.33 7.49 -7.48
C TRP A 75 1.82 7.35 -7.82
N ALA A 76 2.28 6.12 -8.04
CA ALA A 76 3.67 5.86 -8.33
C ALA A 76 4.11 6.56 -9.63
N ASN A 77 3.28 6.57 -10.67
CA ASN A 77 3.58 7.14 -11.99
C ASN A 77 3.67 8.67 -11.96
N GLU A 78 2.72 9.31 -11.29
CA GLU A 78 2.62 10.77 -11.27
C GLU A 78 3.59 11.42 -10.30
N THR A 79 3.92 10.76 -9.17
CA THR A 79 4.63 11.40 -8.06
C THR A 79 6.09 10.96 -7.93
N GLN A 80 6.41 9.73 -8.36
CA GLN A 80 7.74 9.19 -8.21
C GLN A 80 8.52 9.31 -9.52
N GLY A 81 7.92 8.90 -10.65
CA GLY A 81 8.67 8.76 -11.90
C GLY A 81 9.76 7.69 -11.82
N PHE A 82 10.21 7.16 -12.95
CA PHE A 82 11.09 5.99 -12.98
C PHE A 82 12.41 6.18 -12.21
N ILE A 83 13.11 7.29 -12.45
CA ILE A 83 14.44 7.56 -11.88
C ILE A 83 14.39 7.68 -10.35
N ARG A 84 13.37 8.33 -9.79
CA ARG A 84 13.25 8.50 -8.33
C ARG A 84 12.96 7.17 -7.65
N ARG A 85 12.17 6.29 -8.28
CA ARG A 85 11.88 4.97 -7.72
C ARG A 85 13.14 4.13 -7.55
N GLU A 86 13.95 4.05 -8.61
CA GLU A 86 15.23 3.33 -8.56
C GLU A 86 16.13 3.92 -7.48
N ALA A 87 16.28 5.24 -7.45
CA ALA A 87 17.09 5.91 -6.43
C ALA A 87 16.58 5.64 -5.00
N LEU A 88 15.28 5.71 -4.74
CA LEU A 88 14.70 5.43 -3.43
C LEU A 88 14.92 3.97 -3.01
N MET A 89 14.87 3.03 -3.95
CA MET A 89 15.04 1.60 -3.69
C MET A 89 16.49 1.20 -3.40
N GLU A 90 17.47 1.98 -3.89
CA GLU A 90 18.91 1.73 -3.70
C GLU A 90 19.50 2.43 -2.46
N VAL A 91 18.87 3.51 -1.98
CA VAL A 91 19.38 4.32 -0.87
C VAL A 91 19.16 3.66 0.49
N GLU A 92 20.14 3.79 1.39
CA GLU A 92 20.00 3.36 2.79
C GLU A 92 18.85 4.10 3.49
N GLN A 93 17.88 3.36 4.03
CA GLN A 93 16.67 3.93 4.64
C GLN A 93 16.95 4.95 5.75
N SER A 94 18.05 4.78 6.48
CA SER A 94 18.52 5.68 7.55
C SER A 94 18.86 7.09 7.07
N THR A 95 19.07 7.26 5.77
CA THR A 95 19.48 8.54 5.15
C THR A 95 18.30 9.32 4.55
N LEU A 96 17.11 8.72 4.51
CA LEU A 96 15.92 9.32 3.93
C LEU A 96 15.28 10.33 4.88
N ASN A 97 14.73 11.40 4.32
CA ASN A 97 13.81 12.26 5.07
C ASN A 97 12.46 11.57 5.24
N GLY A 98 11.57 12.15 6.06
CA GLY A 98 10.27 11.55 6.36
C GLY A 98 9.41 11.26 5.13
N GLN A 99 9.38 12.15 4.13
CA GLN A 99 8.56 11.94 2.94
C GLN A 99 9.18 10.89 2.01
N ASP A 100 10.50 10.92 1.84
CA ASP A 100 11.20 9.91 1.02
C ASP A 100 11.08 8.51 1.64
N LEU A 101 11.07 8.41 2.97
CA LEU A 101 10.80 7.16 3.66
C LEU A 101 9.37 6.67 3.40
N LEU A 102 8.37 7.54 3.50
CA LEU A 102 6.98 7.20 3.20
C LEU A 102 6.81 6.78 1.73
N ASP A 103 7.46 7.47 0.81
CA ASP A 103 7.43 7.15 -0.61
C ASP A 103 8.09 5.79 -0.89
N LEU A 104 9.23 5.49 -0.25
CA LEU A 104 9.84 4.16 -0.31
C LEU A 104 8.91 3.07 0.23
N LEU A 105 8.25 3.31 1.37
CA LEU A 105 7.33 2.35 1.97
C LEU A 105 6.08 2.12 1.09
N GLY A 106 5.55 3.18 0.47
CA GLY A 106 4.48 3.06 -0.52
C GLY A 106 4.88 2.27 -1.76
N LEU A 107 6.13 2.44 -2.25
CA LEU A 107 6.65 1.65 -3.37
C LEU A 107 6.80 0.17 -3.00
N LYS A 108 7.31 -0.13 -1.81
CA LYS A 108 7.40 -1.51 -1.30
C LYS A 108 6.02 -2.16 -1.15
N PHE A 109 5.04 -1.40 -0.64
CA PHE A 109 3.65 -1.85 -0.55
C PHE A 109 3.09 -2.20 -1.93
N LEU A 110 3.26 -1.33 -2.93
CA LEU A 110 2.79 -1.58 -4.30
C LEU A 110 3.45 -2.83 -4.92
N LEU A 111 4.76 -2.99 -4.75
CA LEU A 111 5.47 -4.19 -5.23
C LEU A 111 4.92 -5.47 -4.58
N GLU A 112 4.59 -5.40 -3.30
CA GLU A 112 3.99 -6.53 -2.60
C GLU A 112 2.59 -6.86 -3.10
N VAL A 113 1.78 -5.85 -3.38
CA VAL A 113 0.47 -6.00 -4.02
C VAL A 113 0.60 -6.68 -5.39
N GLN A 114 1.53 -6.22 -6.24
CA GLN A 114 1.75 -6.78 -7.58
C GLN A 114 2.32 -8.20 -7.55
N SER A 115 3.13 -8.54 -6.54
CA SER A 115 3.67 -9.89 -6.38
C SER A 115 2.59 -10.95 -6.12
N ARG A 116 1.38 -10.55 -5.71
CA ARG A 116 0.23 -11.45 -5.48
C ARG A 116 -0.30 -12.06 -6.77
N ASP A 117 -0.19 -11.35 -7.89
CA ASP A 117 -0.78 -11.75 -9.17
C ASP A 117 0.05 -12.81 -9.93
N VAL A 118 1.22 -13.21 -9.39
CA VAL A 118 2.19 -14.12 -10.05
C VAL A 118 2.22 -15.52 -9.39
N ALA A 119 1.38 -15.78 -8.38
CA ALA A 119 1.37 -17.03 -7.61
C ALA A 119 0.22 -17.99 -7.97
#